data_AF-A0A6J4IN21-F1
#
_entry.id   AF-A0A6J4IN21-F1
#
_cell.length_a   1.000
_cell.length_b   1.000
_cell.length_c   1.000
_cell.angle_alpha   90.00
_cell.angle_beta   90.00
_cell.angle_gamma   90.00
#
_symmetry.space_group_name_H-M   'P 1'
#
loop_
_entity.id
_entity.type
_entity.pdbx_description
1 polymer ?
#
loop_
_entity_poly.entity_id
_entity_poly.type
_entity_poly.pdbx_seq_one_letter_code
_entity_poly.pdbx_strand_id
1 'polypeptide(L)'
;MEQLQITDTLPASFFKLGRQPYANLPFQPEEDPAVVSRLFALEAARNEIILFTDHCHLRLVGIFPENSAEAYFGFWETTADWPLNQVAFDLLLAAARQRRRTSL
;
A
#
# COMPACT_ATOMS: atom_id res chain seq x y z
N MET A 1 10.91 -4.47 6.78
CA MET A 1 9.81 -4.10 5.87
C MET A 1 9.11 -5.36 5.46
N GLU A 2 7.79 -5.36 5.61
CA GLU A 2 6.90 -6.48 5.37
C GLU A 2 6.12 -6.27 4.08
N GLN A 3 5.71 -7.38 3.45
CA GLN A 3 4.83 -7.42 2.30
C GLN A 3 3.60 -8.23 2.69
N LEU A 4 2.47 -7.55 2.85
CA LEU A 4 1.23 -8.18 3.27
C LEU A 4 0.28 -8.25 2.07
N GLN A 5 -0.08 -9.45 1.66
CA GLN A 5 -1.14 -9.61 0.67
C GLN A 5 -2.48 -9.30 1.32
N ILE A 6 -3.21 -8.34 0.76
CA ILE A 6 -4.47 -7.86 1.32
C ILE A 6 -5.64 -8.52 0.58
N THR A 7 -6.47 -9.25 1.31
CA THR A 7 -7.68 -9.90 0.77
C THR A 7 -8.96 -9.29 1.30
N ASP A 8 -9.00 -8.89 2.57
CA ASP A 8 -10.20 -8.42 3.25
C ASP A 8 -9.93 -7.41 4.38
N THR A 9 -8.79 -7.52 5.04
CA THR A 9 -8.48 -6.76 6.26
C THR A 9 -7.18 -5.99 6.15
N LEU A 10 -7.20 -4.75 6.66
CA LEU A 10 -6.04 -3.89 6.78
C LEU A 10 -5.54 -3.89 8.24
N PRO A 11 -4.22 -3.90 8.48
CA PRO A 11 -3.70 -3.80 9.83
C PRO A 11 -4.01 -2.42 10.42
N ALA A 12 -4.23 -2.33 11.73
CA ALA A 12 -4.52 -1.06 12.40
C ALA A 12 -3.43 0.02 12.17
N SER A 13 -2.17 -0.40 11.99
CA SER A 13 -1.06 0.48 11.64
C SER A 13 -1.28 1.24 10.34
N PHE A 14 -2.02 0.68 9.38
CA PHE A 14 -2.32 1.32 8.10
C PHE A 14 -2.99 2.69 8.30
N PHE A 15 -4.00 2.75 9.17
CA PHE A 15 -4.74 3.99 9.45
C PHE A 15 -3.96 4.96 10.34
N LYS A 16 -3.13 4.43 11.25
CA LYS A 16 -2.24 5.25 12.08
C LYS A 16 -1.24 6.02 11.21
N LEU A 17 -0.64 5.32 10.25
CA LEU A 17 0.38 5.87 9.35
C LEU A 17 -0.18 6.96 8.42
N GLY A 18 -1.44 6.85 8.00
CA GLY A 18 -2.07 7.88 7.17
C GLY A 18 -2.16 9.25 7.83
N ARG A 19 -2.19 9.31 9.16
CA ARG A 19 -2.29 10.56 9.92
C ARG A 19 -0.96 11.05 10.46
N GLN A 20 0.00 10.15 10.66
CA GLN A 20 1.25 10.44 11.35
C GLN A 20 2.07 11.59 10.73
N PRO A 21 2.25 11.67 9.39
CA PRO A 21 2.95 12.80 8.77
C PRO A 21 2.27 14.16 8.99
N TYR A 22 0.99 14.16 9.33
CA TYR A 22 0.14 15.35 9.44
C TYR A 22 -0.17 15.74 10.89
N ALA A 23 0.40 15.04 11.89
CA ALA A 23 0.04 15.20 13.30
C ALA A 23 0.19 16.64 13.84
N ASN A 24 1.10 17.43 13.25
CA ASN A 24 1.38 18.81 13.64
C ASN A 24 0.73 19.86 12.71
N LEU A 25 -0.10 19.44 11.76
CA LEU A 25 -0.76 20.33 10.81
C LEU A 25 -2.20 20.65 11.26
N PRO A 26 -2.73 21.83 10.89
CA PRO A 26 -4.10 22.22 11.23
C PRO A 26 -5.17 21.41 10.49
N PHE A 27 -4.78 20.64 9.48
CA PHE A 27 -5.64 19.70 8.75
C PHE A 27 -5.01 18.32 8.79
N GLN A 28 -5.84 17.29 8.97
CA GLN A 28 -5.41 15.90 8.91
C GLN A 28 -6.32 15.16 7.92
N PRO A 29 -5.78 14.18 7.17
CA PRO A 29 -6.62 13.33 6.34
C PRO A 29 -7.58 12.52 7.22
N GLU A 30 -8.88 12.70 6.97
CA GLU A 30 -9.93 11.87 7.55
C GLU A 30 -10.18 10.66 6.66
N GLU A 31 -9.59 9.54 7.04
CA GLU A 31 -9.92 8.24 6.47
C GLU A 31 -10.94 7.54 7.37
N ASP A 32 -12.11 7.22 6.82
CA ASP A 32 -13.06 6.31 7.43
C ASP A 32 -12.57 4.86 7.23
N PRO A 33 -12.19 4.14 8.31
CA PRO A 33 -11.68 2.78 8.19
C PRO A 33 -12.65 1.82 7.49
N ALA A 34 -13.97 1.98 7.72
CA ALA A 34 -14.96 1.10 7.12
C ALA A 34 -15.06 1.32 5.60
N VAL A 35 -14.98 2.57 5.14
CA VAL A 35 -15.00 2.91 3.72
C VAL A 35 -13.74 2.41 3.03
N VAL A 36 -12.56 2.67 3.62
CA VAL A 36 -11.28 2.23 3.06
C VAL A 36 -11.20 0.71 3.03
N SER A 37 -11.52 0.00 4.12
CA SER A 37 -11.53 -1.46 4.13
C SER A 37 -12.49 -2.04 3.08
N ARG A 38 -13.67 -1.43 2.90
CA ARG A 38 -14.61 -1.85 1.84
C ARG A 38 -14.03 -1.65 0.44
N LEU A 39 -13.32 -0.55 0.20
CA LEU A 39 -12.63 -0.32 -1.08
C LEU A 39 -11.57 -1.40 -1.32
N PHE A 40 -10.74 -1.72 -0.32
CA PHE A 40 -9.74 -2.78 -0.45
C PHE A 40 -10.37 -4.15 -0.74
N ALA A 41 -11.46 -4.50 -0.06
CA ALA A 41 -12.17 -5.74 -0.33
C ALA A 41 -12.75 -5.79 -1.76
N LEU A 42 -13.27 -4.67 -2.27
CA LEU A 42 -13.75 -4.57 -3.65
C LEU A 42 -12.63 -4.70 -4.68
N GLU A 43 -11.49 -4.05 -4.43
CA GLU A 43 -10.33 -4.14 -5.32
C GLU A 43 -9.66 -5.51 -5.26
N ALA A 44 -9.58 -6.14 -4.09
CA ALA A 44 -8.96 -7.45 -3.90
C ALA A 44 -9.74 -8.57 -4.61
N ALA A 45 -11.02 -8.35 -4.94
CA ALA A 45 -11.83 -9.28 -5.72
C ALA A 45 -11.44 -9.33 -7.21
N ARG A 46 -10.65 -8.36 -7.70
CA ARG A 46 -10.26 -8.24 -9.13
C ARG A 46 -8.78 -7.96 -9.36
N ASN A 47 -8.05 -7.64 -8.31
CA ASN A 47 -6.63 -7.32 -8.32
C ASN A 47 -5.97 -8.04 -7.16
N GLU A 48 -4.70 -8.40 -7.33
CA GLU A 48 -3.87 -8.69 -6.18
C GLU A 48 -3.41 -7.38 -5.54
N ILE A 49 -3.54 -7.26 -4.22
CA ILE A 49 -3.14 -6.07 -3.48
C ILE A 49 -2.04 -6.45 -2.50
N ILE A 50 -0.94 -5.69 -2.51
CA ILE A 50 0.15 -5.84 -1.55
C ILE A 50 0.35 -4.52 -0.81
N LEU A 51 0.35 -4.60 0.52
CA LEU A 51 0.80 -3.54 1.40
C LEU A 51 2.27 -3.75 1.75
N PHE A 52 3.11 -2.78 1.40
CA PHE A 52 4.48 -2.66 1.85
C PHE A 52 4.51 -1.73 3.07
N THR A 53 4.94 -2.24 4.22
CA THR A 53 4.92 -1.46 5.47
C THR A 53 5.99 -1.92 6.46
N ASP A 54 6.40 -1.02 7.35
CA ASP A 54 7.17 -1.34 8.57
C ASP A 54 6.34 -1.10 9.83
N HIS A 55 5.03 -0.86 9.68
CA HIS A 55 4.05 -0.51 10.71
C HIS A 55 4.30 0.79 11.48
N CYS A 56 5.38 1.54 11.17
CA CYS A 56 5.85 2.67 11.98
C CYS A 56 6.10 3.95 11.19
N HIS A 57 6.58 3.82 9.96
CA HIS A 57 7.04 4.95 9.16
C HIS A 57 6.50 4.95 7.73
N LEU A 58 6.09 3.80 7.20
CA LEU A 58 5.69 3.67 5.80
C LEU A 58 4.45 2.81 5.64
N ARG A 59 3.50 3.29 4.83
CA ARG A 59 2.53 2.48 4.10
C ARG A 59 2.63 2.78 2.61
N LEU A 60 2.67 1.74 1.80
CA LEU A 60 2.63 1.83 0.34
C LEU A 60 1.81 0.66 -0.18
N VAL A 61 0.80 0.95 -1.00
CA VAL A 61 -0.07 -0.09 -1.55
C VAL A 61 0.20 -0.25 -3.04
N GLY A 62 0.60 -1.47 -3.43
CA GLY A 62 0.65 -1.92 -4.81
C GLY A 62 -0.63 -2.65 -5.18
N ILE A 63 -1.22 -2.30 -6.32
CA ILE A 63 -2.41 -2.92 -6.89
C ILE A 63 -1.99 -3.54 -8.22
N PHE A 64 -2.15 -4.84 -8.35
CA PHE A 64 -1.72 -5.64 -9.50
C PHE A 64 -2.96 -6.24 -10.17
N PRO A 65 -3.46 -5.64 -11.26
CA PRO A 65 -4.61 -6.18 -11.96
C PRO A 65 -4.30 -7.53 -12.59
N GLU A 66 -5.29 -8.42 -12.59
CA GLU A 66 -5.21 -9.66 -13.33
C GLU A 66 -5.07 -9.37 -14.83
N ASN A 67 -4.25 -10.19 -15.52
CA ASN A 67 -3.99 -10.07 -16.96
C ASN A 67 -3.42 -8.72 -17.40
N SER A 68 -2.82 -7.94 -16.49
CA SER A 68 -2.15 -6.70 -16.80
C SER A 68 -0.63 -6.82 -16.69
N ALA A 69 0.08 -6.18 -17.62
CA ALA A 69 1.53 -5.97 -17.50
C ALA A 69 1.88 -4.77 -16.60
N GLU A 70 0.89 -4.03 -16.11
CA GLU A 70 1.08 -2.82 -15.32
C GLU A 70 0.64 -3.04 -13.88
N ALA A 71 1.32 -2.36 -12.96
CA ALA A 71 0.94 -2.28 -11.56
C ALA A 71 0.60 -0.83 -11.23
N TYR A 72 -0.52 -0.61 -10.55
CA TYR A 72 -0.87 0.69 -10.00
C TYR A 72 -0.37 0.78 -8.56
N PHE A 73 -0.19 2.01 -8.08
CA PHE A 73 0.09 2.26 -6.68
C PHE A 73 -0.88 3.30 -6.14
N GLY A 74 -1.28 3.12 -4.89
CA GLY A 74 -2.17 4.01 -4.14
C GLY A 74 -1.79 4.02 -2.67
N PHE A 75 -2.39 4.92 -1.87
CA PHE A 75 -2.13 5.06 -0.43
C PHE A 75 -0.64 4.98 -0.06
N TRP A 76 0.08 6.07 -0.33
CA TRP A 76 1.50 6.20 -0.03
C TRP A 76 1.71 7.30 1.00
N GLU A 77 1.98 6.88 2.23
CA GLU A 77 2.35 7.80 3.31
C GLU A 77 3.62 7.29 3.96
N THR A 78 4.55 8.21 4.14
CA THR A 78 5.89 7.93 4.65
C THR A 78 6.43 9.09 5.45
N THR A 79 7.31 8.81 6.40
CA THR A 79 8.18 9.85 6.98
C THR A 79 9.21 10.33 5.96
N ALA A 80 9.87 11.46 6.21
CA ALA A 80 10.93 12.00 5.35
C ALA A 80 12.25 11.18 5.44
N ASP A 81 12.17 9.87 5.22
CA ASP A 81 13.27 8.92 5.20
C ASP A 81 13.46 8.41 3.76
N TRP A 82 14.45 9.00 3.08
CA TRP A 82 14.74 8.67 1.69
C TRP A 82 15.19 7.21 1.50
N PRO A 83 16.14 6.68 2.29
CA PRO A 83 16.49 5.25 2.23
C PRO A 83 15.29 4.31 2.36
N LEU A 84 14.39 4.55 3.31
CA LEU A 84 13.20 3.72 3.49
C LEU A 84 12.30 3.72 2.25
N ASN A 85 12.07 4.90 1.68
CA ASN A 85 11.25 5.06 0.48
C ASN A 85 11.84 4.33 -0.72
N GLN A 86 13.16 4.41 -0.90
CA GLN A 86 13.83 3.72 -2.00
C GLN A 86 13.63 2.21 -1.90
N VAL A 87 13.83 1.62 -0.71
CA VAL A 87 13.63 0.18 -0.51
C VAL A 87 12.18 -0.22 -0.80
N ALA A 88 11.21 0.62 -0.42
CA ALA A 88 9.78 0.34 -0.66
C ALA A 88 9.44 0.30 -2.15
N PHE A 89 9.93 1.29 -2.91
CA PHE A 89 9.72 1.33 -4.36
C PHE A 89 10.46 0.20 -5.08
N ASP A 90 11.64 -0.18 -4.63
CA ASP A 90 12.38 -1.33 -5.19
C ASP A 90 11.61 -2.64 -4.98
N LEU A 91 11.00 -2.83 -3.81
CA LEU A 91 10.13 -3.99 -3.53
C LEU A 91 8.86 -3.98 -4.40
N LEU A 92 8.20 -2.82 -4.54
CA LEU A 92 7.04 -2.66 -5.42
C LEU A 92 7.39 -3.04 -6.87
N LEU A 93 8.52 -2.54 -7.37
CA LEU A 93 8.99 -2.82 -8.73
C LEU A 93 9.35 -4.30 -8.92
N ALA A 94 9.99 -4.92 -7.93
CA ALA A 94 10.28 -6.35 -7.95
C ALA A 94 8.98 -7.19 -7.99
N ALA A 95 7.99 -6.82 -7.17
CA ALA A 95 6.68 -7.48 -7.12
C ALA A 95 5.94 -7.36 -8.47
N ALA A 96 6.01 -6.19 -9.13
CA ALA A 96 5.44 -6.00 -10.46
C ALA A 96 6.12 -6.89 -11.51
N ARG A 97 7.46 -6.97 -11.47
CA ARG A 97 8.25 -7.79 -12.41
C ARG A 97 7.97 -9.28 -12.25
N GLN A 98 7.83 -9.78 -11.02
CA GLN A 98 7.52 -11.19 -10.77
C GLN A 98 6.17 -11.58 -11.40
N ARG A 99 5.17 -10.71 -11.29
CA ARG A 99 3.83 -10.94 -11.86
C ARG A 99 3.82 -10.91 -13.38
N ARG A 100 4.52 -9.96 -14.01
CA ARG A 100 4.74 -9.97 -15.47
C ARG A 100 5.33 -11.28 -15.99
N ARG A 101 6.23 -11.91 -15.22
CA ARG A 101 6.87 -13.18 -15.65
C ARG A 101 5.93 -14.38 -15.56
N THR A 102 4.86 -14.27 -14.77
CA THR A 102 3.90 -15.35 -14.54
C THR A 102 2.76 -15.31 -15.55
N SER A 103 2.51 -14.16 -16.19
CA SER A 103 1.46 -13.95 -17.19
C SER A 103 1.92 -14.20 -18.65
N LEU A 104 2.84 -15.14 -18.88
CA LEU A 104 3.36 -15.49 -20.22
C LEU A 104 2.91 -16.89 -20.64
#